data_AF-A0A845XBY8-F1
#
_entry.id   AF-A0A845XBY8-F1
#
_cell.length_a   1.000
_cell.length_b   1.000
_cell.length_c   1.000
_cell.angle_alpha   90.00
_cell.angle_beta   90.00
_cell.angle_gamma   90.00
#
_symmetry.space_group_name_H-M   'P 1'
#
loop_
_entity.id
_entity.type
_entity.pdbx_description
1 polymer ?
#
loop_
_entity_poly.entity_id
_entity_poly.type
_entity_poly.pdbx_seq_one_letter_code
_entity_poly.pdbx_strand_id
1 'polypeptide(L)'
;MQCKQQRWQKWWGLVLWVCIGLIGWVGLAAAQTADSEVTIERFPVELNGEVLFEIEENVGSFSAEERAQAITQRLQTIAADESIAPDDLEIEELNGVIGIEFKGQIILTLTPADAQAAGRSLSALALKYRELIRTGIVDYRTARTPRSLIRGGIYALVATTALSLLLYGMGRIFPWLYRLINRGRGSYLPSLRIQRMELLPADRIADTLLGLAKLSRTLLTITLLYFYTTLVLSFFPWTKQAGVIMLGYVLANLQQMWGAFIAYVPIAFSTNMRYSYIGRK
;
A
#
# COMPACT_ATOMS: atom_id res chain seq x y z
N MET A 1 12.97 3.20 -59.05
CA MET A 1 12.38 4.02 -57.96
C MET A 1 12.22 3.25 -56.63
N GLN A 2 13.07 2.27 -56.29
CA GLN A 2 12.94 1.49 -55.04
C GLN A 2 14.00 1.79 -53.96
N CYS A 3 14.92 2.74 -54.20
CA CYS A 3 16.09 2.95 -53.34
C CYS A 3 15.86 3.96 -52.18
N LYS A 4 14.69 4.62 -52.09
CA LYS A 4 14.45 5.70 -51.09
C LYS A 4 13.61 5.29 -49.87
N GLN A 5 12.84 4.20 -49.93
CA GLN A 5 11.97 3.75 -48.82
C GLN A 5 12.71 2.94 -47.74
N GLN A 6 13.85 2.32 -48.07
CA GLN A 6 14.59 1.45 -47.16
C GLN A 6 15.44 2.23 -46.13
N ARG A 7 15.65 3.53 -46.34
CA ARG A 7 16.42 4.39 -45.42
C ARG A 7 15.60 4.87 -44.22
N TRP A 8 14.27 4.92 -44.29
CA TRP A 8 13.45 5.44 -43.18
C TRP A 8 13.15 4.40 -42.08
N GLN A 9 13.08 3.10 -42.43
CA GLN A 9 12.90 2.03 -41.43
C GLN A 9 14.14 1.82 -40.54
N LYS A 10 15.34 2.12 -41.03
CA LYS A 10 16.58 2.00 -40.24
C LYS A 10 16.75 3.10 -39.20
N TRP A 11 16.13 4.26 -39.39
CA TRP A 11 16.23 5.39 -38.44
C TRP A 11 15.26 5.26 -37.26
N TRP A 12 14.10 4.61 -37.45
CA TRP A 12 13.17 4.31 -36.35
C TRP A 12 13.76 3.29 -35.35
N GLY A 13 14.50 2.29 -35.83
CA GLY A 13 15.19 1.34 -34.92
C GLY A 13 16.32 1.96 -34.11
N LEU A 14 16.98 3.00 -34.64
CA LEU A 14 18.15 3.64 -34.02
C LEU A 14 17.72 4.67 -32.95
N VAL A 15 16.62 5.40 -33.15
CA VAL A 15 16.05 6.30 -32.14
C VAL A 15 15.45 5.52 -30.96
N LEU A 16 14.84 4.35 -31.23
CA LEU A 16 14.27 3.49 -30.19
C LEU A 16 15.35 2.80 -29.33
N TRP A 17 16.52 2.51 -29.89
CA TRP A 17 17.69 2.00 -29.14
C TRP A 17 18.40 3.08 -28.31
N VAL A 18 18.46 4.33 -28.78
CA VAL A 18 19.07 5.45 -28.04
C VAL A 18 18.25 5.84 -26.80
N CYS A 19 16.92 5.76 -26.85
CA CYS A 19 16.07 6.02 -25.67
C CYS A 19 16.11 4.89 -24.63
N ILE A 20 16.33 3.63 -25.03
CA ILE A 20 16.48 2.51 -24.09
C ILE A 20 17.88 2.51 -23.45
N GLY A 21 18.92 2.92 -24.18
CA GLY A 21 20.29 3.06 -23.66
C GLY A 21 20.48 4.18 -22.64
N LEU A 22 19.76 5.30 -22.78
CA LEU A 22 19.87 6.45 -21.86
C LEU A 22 19.20 6.23 -20.49
N ILE A 23 18.26 5.30 -20.37
CA ILE A 23 17.61 4.97 -19.09
C ILE A 23 18.45 3.96 -18.29
N GLY A 24 19.27 3.13 -18.96
CA GLY A 24 20.06 2.07 -18.33
C GLY A 24 21.35 2.52 -17.62
N TRP A 25 21.88 3.71 -17.92
CA TRP A 25 23.20 4.13 -17.41
C TRP A 25 23.17 5.04 -16.17
N VAL A 26 22.01 5.58 -15.79
CA VAL A 26 21.90 6.49 -14.62
C VAL A 26 21.72 5.74 -13.30
N GLY A 27 21.46 4.42 -13.33
CA GLY A 27 21.11 3.65 -12.13
C GLY A 27 22.27 3.03 -11.34
N LEU A 28 23.51 3.02 -11.85
CA LEU A 28 24.58 2.16 -11.29
C LEU A 28 25.71 2.91 -10.56
N ALA A 29 25.58 4.21 -10.31
CA ALA A 29 26.62 4.99 -9.62
C ALA A 29 26.28 5.36 -8.16
N ALA A 30 25.06 5.07 -7.68
CA ALA A 30 24.60 5.51 -6.35
C ALA A 30 24.64 4.42 -5.26
N ALA A 31 25.16 3.23 -5.54
CA ALA A 31 24.90 2.06 -4.68
C ALA A 31 26.04 1.66 -3.71
N GLN A 32 27.16 2.38 -3.61
CA GLN A 32 28.30 1.91 -2.78
C GLN A 32 28.92 3.02 -1.92
N THR A 33 28.12 3.54 -0.99
CA THR A 33 28.57 4.04 0.31
C THR A 33 27.44 3.85 1.32
N ALA A 34 27.16 2.61 1.70
CA ALA A 34 26.38 2.32 2.89
C ALA A 34 27.38 1.97 4.00
N ASP A 35 27.79 3.00 4.73
CA ASP A 35 28.43 2.83 6.03
C ASP A 35 27.45 2.04 6.92
N SER A 36 27.94 1.04 7.65
CA SER A 36 27.10 0.16 8.45
C SER A 36 26.65 0.89 9.72
N GLU A 37 25.67 1.79 9.59
CA GLU A 37 24.90 2.26 10.74
C GLU A 37 24.18 1.06 11.36
N VAL A 38 24.40 0.85 12.66
CA VAL A 38 23.62 -0.10 13.47
C VAL A 38 22.16 0.33 13.34
N THR A 39 21.42 -0.35 12.48
CA THR A 39 19.98 -0.11 12.30
C THR A 39 19.30 -0.67 13.54
N ILE A 40 18.89 0.20 14.46
CA ILE A 40 18.06 -0.20 15.59
C ILE A 40 16.70 -0.56 15.01
N GLU A 41 16.34 -1.85 15.05
CA GLU A 41 15.04 -2.33 14.60
C GLU A 41 13.96 -1.84 15.58
N ARG A 42 12.96 -1.14 15.04
CA ARG A 42 11.83 -0.60 15.81
C ARG A 42 10.55 -1.29 15.38
N PHE A 43 9.76 -1.74 16.36
CA PHE A 43 8.53 -2.47 16.09
C PHE A 43 7.31 -1.65 16.51
N PRO A 44 6.40 -1.32 15.58
CA PRO A 44 5.30 -0.43 15.85
C PRO A 44 4.20 -1.11 16.67
N VAL A 45 3.66 -0.38 17.64
CA VAL A 45 2.40 -0.68 18.32
C VAL A 45 1.31 0.14 17.66
N GLU A 46 0.36 -0.55 17.05
CA GLU A 46 -0.63 0.08 16.18
C GLU A 46 -2.05 -0.11 16.68
N LEU A 47 -2.89 0.90 16.46
CA LEU A 47 -4.33 0.78 16.64
C LEU A 47 -5.03 1.32 15.39
N ASN A 48 -5.83 0.47 14.73
CA ASN A 48 -6.49 0.81 13.45
C ASN A 48 -5.52 1.22 12.31
N GLY A 49 -4.31 0.67 12.31
CA GLY A 49 -3.27 0.98 11.31
C GLY A 49 -2.61 2.36 11.51
N GLU A 50 -2.82 2.98 12.67
CA GLU A 50 -2.07 4.15 13.12
C GLU A 50 -1.06 3.71 14.19
N VAL A 51 0.20 4.09 14.00
CA VAL A 51 1.29 3.80 14.95
C VAL A 51 1.16 4.73 16.14
N LEU A 52 0.95 4.17 17.33
CA LEU A 52 0.88 4.94 18.57
C LEU A 52 2.30 5.22 19.10
N PHE A 53 3.15 4.19 19.12
CA PHE A 53 4.54 4.25 19.54
C PHE A 53 5.29 2.99 19.06
N GLU A 54 6.61 2.96 19.24
CA GLU A 54 7.47 1.85 18.82
C GLU A 54 8.14 1.21 20.03
N ILE A 55 8.42 -0.09 19.94
CA ILE A 55 9.18 -0.87 20.92
C ILE A 55 10.52 -1.25 20.29
N GLU A 56 11.61 -1.02 21.02
CA GLU A 56 12.98 -1.28 20.57
C GLU A 56 13.64 -2.42 21.35
N GLU A 57 13.26 -2.58 22.62
CA GLU A 57 13.95 -3.46 23.56
C GLU A 57 13.25 -4.81 23.76
N ASN A 58 14.04 -5.83 24.06
CA ASN A 58 13.53 -7.13 24.47
C ASN A 58 13.21 -7.14 25.97
N VAL A 59 12.29 -8.00 26.40
CA VAL A 59 12.01 -8.19 27.84
C VAL A 59 11.99 -9.67 28.16
N GLY A 60 12.98 -10.11 28.95
CA GLY A 60 13.16 -11.52 29.29
C GLY A 60 13.34 -12.36 28.02
N SER A 61 12.44 -13.31 27.78
CA SER A 61 12.43 -14.16 26.59
C SER A 61 11.66 -13.56 25.40
N PHE A 62 10.96 -12.45 25.58
CA PHE A 62 10.14 -11.85 24.52
C PHE A 62 10.97 -10.87 23.69
N SER A 63 10.92 -11.03 22.37
CA SER A 63 11.53 -10.07 21.45
C SER A 63 10.74 -8.74 21.40
N ALA A 64 11.38 -7.66 20.97
CA ALA A 64 10.73 -6.36 20.77
C ALA A 64 9.52 -6.47 19.81
N GLU A 65 9.65 -7.29 18.76
CA GLU A 65 8.55 -7.59 17.83
C GLU A 65 7.38 -8.30 18.53
N GLU A 66 7.66 -9.39 19.26
CA GLU A 66 6.65 -10.15 19.99
C GLU A 66 5.94 -9.28 21.03
N ARG A 67 6.69 -8.41 21.72
CA ARG A 67 6.13 -7.41 22.63
C ARG A 67 5.18 -6.48 21.88
N ALA A 68 5.63 -5.86 20.80
CA ALA A 68 4.82 -4.90 20.03
C ALA A 68 3.52 -5.55 19.51
N GLN A 69 3.60 -6.79 19.01
CA GLN A 69 2.44 -7.55 18.56
C GLN A 69 1.49 -7.90 19.71
N ALA A 70 1.99 -8.37 20.85
CA ALA A 70 1.17 -8.70 22.01
C ALA A 70 0.45 -7.46 22.58
N ILE A 71 1.15 -6.32 22.66
CA ILE A 71 0.56 -5.04 23.09
C ILE A 71 -0.53 -4.62 22.10
N THR A 72 -0.25 -4.67 20.79
CA THR A 72 -1.20 -4.33 19.73
C THR A 72 -2.49 -5.15 19.84
N GLN A 73 -2.39 -6.48 20.05
CA GLN A 73 -3.56 -7.35 20.18
C GLN A 73 -4.39 -7.03 21.44
N ARG A 74 -3.74 -6.76 22.57
CA ARG A 74 -4.43 -6.36 23.82
C ARG A 74 -5.13 -5.02 23.64
N LEU A 75 -4.46 -4.04 23.05
CA LEU A 75 -5.04 -2.73 22.74
C LEU A 75 -6.25 -2.83 21.82
N GLN A 76 -6.19 -3.65 20.77
CA GLN A 76 -7.33 -3.88 19.88
C GLN A 76 -8.54 -4.47 20.62
N THR A 77 -8.30 -5.42 21.52
CA THR A 77 -9.35 -6.04 22.34
C THR A 77 -10.01 -5.02 23.26
N ILE A 78 -9.20 -4.22 23.96
CA ILE A 78 -9.66 -3.19 24.90
C ILE A 78 -10.36 -2.03 24.18
N ALA A 79 -9.84 -1.61 23.03
CA ALA A 79 -10.43 -0.56 22.22
C ALA A 79 -11.82 -0.96 21.68
N ALA A 80 -12.01 -2.25 21.36
CA ALA A 80 -13.26 -2.79 20.86
C ALA A 80 -14.34 -3.01 21.94
N ASP A 81 -13.96 -3.14 23.20
CA ASP A 81 -14.90 -3.27 24.31
C ASP A 81 -15.39 -1.89 24.78
N GLU A 82 -16.65 -1.55 24.52
CA GLU A 82 -17.24 -0.26 24.89
C GLU A 82 -17.49 -0.10 26.40
N SER A 83 -17.48 -1.21 27.18
CA SER A 83 -17.68 -1.17 28.64
C SER A 83 -16.47 -0.62 29.42
N ILE A 84 -15.35 -0.48 28.72
CA ILE A 84 -14.06 -0.02 29.21
C ILE A 84 -13.97 1.50 28.96
N ALA A 85 -13.97 2.35 29.98
CA ALA A 85 -13.81 3.79 29.75
C ALA A 85 -12.33 4.13 29.46
N PRO A 86 -11.99 4.95 28.44
CA PRO A 86 -10.58 5.30 28.16
C PRO A 86 -9.87 6.02 29.31
N ASP A 87 -10.63 6.57 30.25
CA ASP A 87 -10.12 7.26 31.43
C ASP A 87 -9.74 6.30 32.58
N ASP A 88 -10.13 5.02 32.52
CA ASP A 88 -9.80 4.02 33.55
C ASP A 88 -8.40 3.39 33.34
N LEU A 89 -7.53 4.02 32.54
CA LEU A 89 -6.15 3.55 32.38
C LEU A 89 -5.31 3.91 33.61
N GLU A 90 -4.84 2.88 34.30
CA GLU A 90 -4.03 3.01 35.50
C GLU A 90 -2.55 2.75 35.21
N ILE A 91 -1.68 3.44 35.95
CA ILE A 91 -0.23 3.25 35.91
C ILE A 91 0.16 2.66 37.26
N GLU A 92 0.76 1.47 37.24
CA GLU A 92 1.24 0.80 38.45
C GLU A 92 2.75 0.61 38.37
N GLU A 93 3.47 0.92 39.44
CA GLU A 93 4.90 0.66 39.55
C GLU A 93 5.15 -0.53 40.47
N LEU A 94 5.86 -1.54 39.95
CA LEU A 94 6.18 -2.75 40.69
C LEU A 94 7.60 -3.18 40.40
N ASN A 95 8.43 -3.38 41.43
CA ASN A 95 9.80 -3.91 41.30
C ASN A 95 10.68 -3.17 40.27
N GLY A 96 10.54 -1.84 40.15
CA GLY A 96 11.34 -1.02 39.24
C GLY A 96 10.93 -1.09 37.76
N VAL A 97 9.78 -1.70 37.46
CA VAL A 97 9.09 -1.59 36.17
C VAL A 97 7.77 -0.86 36.33
N ILE A 98 7.26 -0.27 35.24
CA ILE A 98 5.97 0.41 35.24
C ILE A 98 5.01 -0.32 34.30
N GLY A 99 3.88 -0.79 34.83
CA GLY A 99 2.76 -1.33 34.08
C GLY A 99 1.75 -0.24 33.72
N ILE A 100 1.19 -0.33 32.51
CA ILE A 100 -0.06 0.35 32.13
C ILE A 100 -1.12 -0.73 32.04
N GLU A 101 -2.19 -0.59 32.81
CA GLU A 101 -3.22 -1.59 32.93
C GLU A 101 -4.64 -1.03 32.86
N PHE A 102 -5.59 -1.96 32.71
CA PHE A 102 -7.02 -1.70 32.70
C PHE A 102 -7.72 -2.67 33.66
N LYS A 103 -8.28 -2.18 34.76
CA LYS A 103 -8.98 -2.99 35.77
C LYS A 103 -8.19 -4.26 36.18
N GLY A 104 -6.87 -4.14 36.41
CA GLY A 104 -5.99 -5.26 36.75
C GLY A 104 -5.50 -6.11 35.57
N GLN A 105 -5.86 -5.78 34.33
CA GLN A 105 -5.30 -6.41 33.13
C GLN A 105 -4.16 -5.57 32.55
N ILE A 106 -2.94 -6.09 32.64
CA ILE A 106 -1.74 -5.44 32.10
C ILE A 106 -1.81 -5.36 30.57
N ILE A 107 -1.77 -4.13 30.04
CA ILE A 107 -1.69 -3.85 28.61
C ILE A 107 -0.23 -3.88 28.18
N LEU A 108 0.59 -3.10 28.88
CA LEU A 108 2.00 -2.84 28.58
C LEU A 108 2.80 -2.85 29.88
N THR A 109 4.04 -3.34 29.81
CA THR A 109 5.04 -3.18 30.84
C THR A 109 6.26 -2.47 30.26
N LEU A 110 6.66 -1.39 30.92
CA LEU A 110 7.83 -0.58 30.61
C LEU A 110 8.97 -0.91 31.56
N THR A 111 10.15 -1.10 30.97
CA THR A 111 11.39 -1.41 31.67
C THR A 111 12.37 -0.24 31.62
N PRO A 112 13.40 -0.22 32.48
CA PRO A 112 14.46 0.79 32.42
C PRO A 112 15.16 0.86 31.06
N ALA A 113 15.25 -0.27 30.33
CA ALA A 113 15.81 -0.31 28.98
C ALA A 113 14.94 0.49 27.99
N ASP A 114 13.61 0.34 28.06
CA ASP A 114 12.69 1.12 27.22
C ASP A 114 12.82 2.63 27.47
N ALA A 115 12.96 3.02 28.74
CA ALA A 115 13.21 4.40 29.14
C ALA A 115 14.54 4.95 28.59
N GLN A 116 15.60 4.13 28.66
CA GLN A 116 16.92 4.48 28.12
C GLN A 116 16.89 4.65 26.59
N ALA A 117 16.27 3.71 25.87
CA ALA A 117 16.09 3.78 24.42
C ALA A 117 15.31 5.04 24.01
N ALA A 118 14.26 5.40 24.77
CA ALA A 118 13.47 6.60 24.54
C ALA A 118 14.13 7.92 25.02
N GLY A 119 15.28 7.84 25.69
CA GLY A 119 15.97 9.00 26.28
C GLY A 119 15.14 9.74 27.34
N ARG A 120 14.30 9.02 28.10
CA ARG A 120 13.35 9.60 29.07
C ARG A 120 13.39 8.85 30.40
N SER A 121 12.84 9.45 31.45
CA SER A 121 12.57 8.69 32.68
C SER A 121 11.43 7.70 32.46
N LEU A 122 11.45 6.60 33.22
CA LEU A 122 10.42 5.56 33.13
C LEU A 122 9.01 6.11 33.38
N SER A 123 8.85 6.97 34.39
CA SER A 123 7.59 7.64 34.70
C SER A 123 7.11 8.57 33.59
N ALA A 124 8.01 9.34 32.98
CA ALA A 124 7.66 10.23 31.88
C ALA A 124 7.26 9.45 30.62
N LEU A 125 7.91 8.31 30.36
CA LEU A 125 7.58 7.42 29.25
C LEU A 125 6.20 6.79 29.47
N ALA A 126 5.91 6.30 30.68
CA ALA A 126 4.63 5.72 31.04
C ALA A 126 3.47 6.71 30.86
N LEU A 127 3.62 7.95 31.34
CA LEU A 127 2.62 9.00 31.16
C LEU A 127 2.37 9.31 29.67
N LYS A 128 3.44 9.41 28.89
CA LYS A 128 3.35 9.65 27.43
C LYS A 128 2.58 8.51 26.75
N TYR A 129 2.96 7.26 27.01
CA TYR A 129 2.33 6.12 26.37
C TYR A 129 0.89 5.92 26.81
N ARG A 130 0.57 6.17 28.10
CA ARG A 130 -0.82 6.16 28.58
C ARG A 130 -1.68 7.14 27.78
N GLU A 131 -1.22 8.37 27.54
CA GLU A 131 -2.01 9.32 26.76
C GLU A 131 -2.12 8.97 25.27
N LEU A 132 -1.06 8.43 24.67
CA LEU A 132 -1.12 7.94 23.29
C LEU A 132 -2.13 6.81 23.16
N ILE A 133 -2.15 5.87 24.12
CA ILE A 133 -3.12 4.77 24.18
C ILE A 133 -4.53 5.32 24.37
N ARG A 134 -4.73 6.19 25.36
CA ARG A 134 -6.04 6.79 25.65
C ARG A 134 -6.61 7.52 24.44
N THR A 135 -5.80 8.38 23.82
CA THR A 135 -6.18 9.13 22.62
C THR A 135 -6.49 8.17 21.47
N GLY A 136 -5.62 7.17 21.23
CA GLY A 136 -5.85 6.14 20.21
C GLY A 136 -7.15 5.37 20.40
N ILE A 137 -7.52 5.02 21.64
CA ILE A 137 -8.79 4.33 21.94
C ILE A 137 -9.98 5.26 21.66
N VAL A 138 -9.90 6.53 22.05
CA VAL A 138 -10.95 7.52 21.76
C VAL A 138 -11.13 7.68 20.24
N ASP A 139 -10.04 7.78 19.50
CA ASP A 139 -10.06 7.90 18.04
C ASP A 139 -10.60 6.64 17.36
N TYR A 140 -10.19 5.46 17.85
CA TYR A 140 -10.71 4.16 17.40
C TYR A 140 -12.24 4.09 17.52
N ARG A 141 -12.80 4.55 18.65
CA ARG A 141 -14.25 4.48 18.91
C ARG A 141 -15.01 5.56 18.17
N THR A 142 -14.52 6.79 18.15
CA THR A 142 -15.17 7.89 17.41
C THR A 142 -15.26 7.58 15.91
N ALA A 143 -14.22 6.96 15.33
CA ALA A 143 -14.22 6.51 13.94
C ALA A 143 -15.31 5.46 13.64
N ARG A 144 -15.76 4.69 14.64
CA ARG A 144 -16.82 3.67 14.50
C ARG A 144 -18.20 4.11 14.98
N THR A 145 -18.35 5.30 15.56
CA THR A 145 -19.67 5.82 15.89
C THR A 145 -20.55 5.97 14.64
N PRO A 146 -21.87 5.71 14.71
CA PRO A 146 -22.77 5.78 13.55
C PRO A 146 -22.79 7.15 12.85
N ARG A 147 -22.44 8.23 13.57
CA ARG A 147 -22.22 9.56 12.97
C ARG A 147 -21.06 9.60 11.98
N SER A 148 -19.99 8.84 12.21
CA SER A 148 -18.85 8.71 11.28
C SER A 148 -19.28 7.94 10.01
N LEU A 149 -20.02 6.85 10.17
CA LEU A 149 -20.54 6.06 9.03
C LEU A 149 -21.48 6.87 8.13
N ILE A 150 -22.34 7.73 8.72
CA ILE A 150 -23.21 8.63 7.94
C ILE A 150 -22.39 9.65 7.14
N ARG A 151 -21.32 10.22 7.73
CA ARG A 151 -20.42 11.13 6.98
C ARG A 151 -19.71 10.41 5.84
N GLY A 152 -19.19 9.21 6.07
CA GLY A 152 -18.61 8.36 5.02
C GLY A 152 -19.61 8.10 3.88
N GLY A 153 -20.87 7.81 4.22
CA GLY A 153 -21.96 7.68 3.25
C GLY A 153 -22.24 8.96 2.46
N ILE A 154 -22.24 10.13 3.10
CA ILE A 154 -22.41 11.43 2.42
C ILE A 154 -21.24 11.70 1.47
N TYR A 155 -19.99 11.49 1.90
CA TYR A 155 -18.82 11.68 1.05
C TYR A 155 -18.81 10.70 -0.13
N ALA A 156 -19.19 9.44 0.09
CA ALA A 156 -19.38 8.48 -0.98
C ALA A 156 -20.44 8.95 -1.98
N LEU A 157 -21.61 9.42 -1.49
CA LEU A 157 -22.67 9.94 -2.35
C LEU A 157 -22.23 11.16 -3.16
N VAL A 158 -21.49 12.10 -2.56
CA VAL A 158 -20.90 13.25 -3.26
C VAL A 158 -19.89 12.79 -4.31
N ALA A 159 -19.00 11.85 -3.98
CA ALA A 159 -18.02 11.30 -4.91
C ALA A 159 -18.69 10.56 -6.08
N THR A 160 -19.72 9.76 -5.81
CA THR A 160 -20.51 9.08 -6.85
C THR A 160 -21.23 10.09 -7.73
N THR A 161 -21.77 11.17 -7.16
CA THR A 161 -22.43 12.24 -7.92
C THR A 161 -21.44 12.97 -8.82
N ALA A 162 -20.25 13.31 -8.29
CA ALA A 162 -19.19 13.95 -9.05
C ALA A 162 -18.68 13.07 -10.20
N LEU A 163 -18.43 11.78 -9.94
CA LEU A 163 -18.07 10.80 -10.98
C LEU A 163 -19.15 10.73 -12.06
N SER A 164 -20.42 10.62 -11.66
CA SER A 164 -21.55 10.53 -12.59
C SER A 164 -21.62 11.77 -13.48
N LEU A 165 -21.42 12.98 -12.92
CA LEU A 165 -21.38 14.23 -13.68
C LEU A 165 -20.19 14.27 -14.66
N LEU A 166 -19.00 13.84 -14.24
CA LEU A 166 -17.81 13.77 -15.10
C LEU A 166 -18.02 12.80 -16.27
N LEU A 167 -18.54 11.60 -16.01
CA LEU A 167 -18.83 10.60 -17.04
C LEU A 167 -19.92 11.10 -18.00
N TYR A 168 -20.96 11.77 -17.48
CA TYR A 168 -21.97 12.43 -18.28
C TYR A 168 -21.38 13.54 -19.18
N GLY A 169 -20.50 14.36 -18.62
CA GLY A 169 -19.75 15.39 -19.34
C GLY A 169 -18.91 14.80 -20.47
N MET A 170 -18.15 13.74 -20.21
CA MET A 170 -17.41 12.99 -21.23
C MET A 170 -18.33 12.45 -22.31
N GLY A 171 -19.51 11.93 -21.94
CA GLY A 171 -20.54 11.47 -22.86
C GLY A 171 -21.07 12.56 -23.81
N ARG A 172 -20.98 13.84 -23.43
CA ARG A 172 -21.37 15.00 -24.26
C ARG A 172 -20.20 15.58 -25.06
N ILE A 173 -19.03 15.72 -24.43
CA ILE A 173 -17.84 16.38 -25.00
C ILE A 173 -17.23 15.53 -26.12
N PHE A 174 -17.05 14.22 -25.91
CA PHE A 174 -16.37 13.38 -26.90
C PHE A 174 -17.16 13.26 -28.21
N PRO A 175 -18.48 13.04 -28.23
CA PRO A 175 -19.25 13.08 -29.48
C PRO A 175 -19.26 14.46 -30.16
N TRP A 176 -19.16 15.56 -29.40
CA TRP A 176 -18.95 16.88 -29.98
C TRP A 176 -17.57 17.01 -30.63
N LEU A 177 -16.51 16.56 -29.95
CA LEU A 177 -15.14 16.54 -30.47
C LEU A 177 -15.03 15.64 -31.73
N TYR A 178 -15.65 14.46 -31.72
CA TYR A 178 -15.70 13.57 -32.88
C TYR A 178 -16.41 14.25 -34.07
N ARG A 179 -17.51 14.97 -33.82
CA ARG A 179 -18.20 15.74 -34.86
C ARG A 179 -17.35 16.91 -35.36
N LEU A 180 -16.58 17.57 -34.51
CA LEU A 180 -15.67 18.65 -34.91
C LEU A 180 -14.53 18.13 -35.79
N ILE A 181 -13.89 17.02 -35.40
CA ILE A 181 -12.85 16.34 -36.19
C ILE A 181 -13.42 15.89 -37.54
N ASN A 182 -14.64 15.32 -37.54
CA ASN A 182 -15.28 14.83 -38.76
C ASN A 182 -15.76 15.98 -39.67
N ARG A 183 -16.19 17.13 -39.12
CA ARG A 183 -16.50 18.35 -39.88
C ARG A 183 -15.25 19.02 -40.48
N GLY A 184 -14.08 18.79 -39.88
CA GLY A 184 -12.79 19.20 -40.43
C GLY A 184 -12.36 18.42 -41.69
N ARG A 185 -13.02 17.30 -42.02
CA ARG A 185 -12.87 16.61 -43.32
C ARG A 185 -13.42 17.51 -44.43
N GLY A 186 -12.56 18.33 -45.00
CA GLY A 186 -12.84 19.12 -46.21
C GLY A 186 -12.66 20.64 -46.08
N SER A 187 -12.79 21.23 -44.89
CA SER A 187 -12.67 22.71 -44.74
C SER A 187 -11.32 23.22 -44.23
N TYR A 188 -10.54 22.42 -43.48
CA TYR A 188 -9.34 22.92 -42.78
C TYR A 188 -8.07 22.07 -42.96
N LEU A 189 -8.12 20.95 -43.67
CA LEU A 189 -6.91 20.32 -44.21
C LEU A 189 -6.83 20.69 -45.69
N PRO A 190 -6.03 21.70 -46.08
CA PRO A 190 -5.72 21.90 -47.48
C PRO A 190 -5.09 20.59 -47.96
N SER A 191 -5.63 20.00 -49.02
CA SER A 191 -4.89 19.01 -49.78
C SER A 191 -3.57 19.67 -50.18
N LEU A 192 -2.45 19.31 -49.53
CA LEU A 192 -1.12 19.73 -49.93
C LEU A 192 -0.81 19.04 -51.26
N ARG A 193 -1.35 19.61 -52.34
CA ARG A 193 -1.18 19.14 -53.70
C ARG A 193 0.14 19.70 -54.21
N ILE A 194 1.25 19.18 -53.69
CA ILE A 194 2.58 19.40 -54.25
C ILE A 194 2.95 18.13 -55.01
N GLN A 195 2.79 18.20 -56.33
CA GLN A 195 3.40 17.30 -57.31
C GLN A 195 3.16 15.78 -57.11
N ARG A 196 2.03 15.29 -57.65
CA ARG A 196 1.81 13.89 -58.11
C ARG A 196 2.23 12.74 -57.16
N MET A 197 2.20 12.93 -55.84
CA MET A 197 2.16 11.81 -54.90
C MET A 197 1.30 12.17 -53.68
N GLU A 198 0.15 11.53 -53.55
CA GLU A 198 -0.65 11.50 -52.32
C GLU A 198 0.11 10.69 -51.26
N LEU A 199 1.06 11.31 -50.58
CA LEU A 199 1.90 10.61 -49.60
C LEU A 199 1.18 10.35 -48.26
N LEU A 200 0.07 11.06 -47.96
CA LEU A 200 -0.88 10.72 -46.89
C LEU A 200 -2.29 11.25 -47.24
N PRO A 201 -3.29 10.39 -47.49
CA PRO A 201 -4.68 10.81 -47.66
C PRO A 201 -5.17 11.55 -46.41
N ALA A 202 -5.86 12.68 -46.56
CA ALA A 202 -6.46 13.43 -45.45
C ALA A 202 -7.38 12.56 -44.57
N ASP A 203 -7.97 11.52 -45.17
CA ASP A 203 -8.80 10.53 -44.49
C ASP A 203 -8.03 9.71 -43.44
N ARG A 204 -6.76 9.35 -43.73
CA ARG A 204 -5.91 8.62 -42.79
C ARG A 204 -5.56 9.47 -41.57
N ILE A 205 -5.38 10.78 -41.73
CA ILE A 205 -5.11 11.73 -40.64
C ILE A 205 -6.36 11.91 -39.77
N ALA A 206 -7.54 12.02 -40.38
CA ALA A 206 -8.80 12.10 -39.64
C ALA A 206 -9.09 10.81 -38.87
N ASP A 207 -8.82 9.63 -39.46
CA ASP A 207 -9.02 8.35 -38.80
C ASP A 207 -8.04 8.13 -37.63
N THR A 208 -6.77 8.52 -37.77
CA THR A 208 -5.79 8.43 -36.67
C THR A 208 -6.16 9.38 -35.52
N LEU A 209 -6.59 10.61 -35.82
CA LEU A 209 -7.02 11.57 -34.80
C LEU A 209 -8.29 11.11 -34.09
N LEU A 210 -9.24 10.52 -34.82
CA LEU A 210 -10.45 9.91 -34.24
C LEU A 210 -10.10 8.70 -33.36
N GLY A 211 -9.16 7.86 -33.81
CA GLY A 211 -8.64 6.73 -33.04
C GLY A 211 -7.98 7.19 -31.74
N LEU A 212 -7.14 8.21 -31.80
CA LEU A 212 -6.49 8.80 -30.62
C LEU A 212 -7.52 9.42 -29.66
N ALA A 213 -8.54 10.10 -30.18
CA ALA A 213 -9.62 10.66 -29.37
C ALA A 213 -10.54 9.60 -28.73
N LYS A 214 -10.68 8.41 -29.35
CA LYS A 214 -11.36 7.27 -28.72
C LYS A 214 -10.49 6.63 -27.65
N LEU A 215 -9.20 6.43 -27.93
CA LEU A 215 -8.25 5.88 -26.96
C LEU A 215 -8.10 6.77 -25.74
N SER A 216 -8.02 8.10 -25.92
CA SER A 216 -7.95 9.05 -24.82
C SER A 216 -9.22 9.02 -23.96
N ARG A 217 -10.41 8.89 -24.56
CA ARG A 217 -11.67 8.69 -23.81
C ARG A 217 -11.62 7.44 -22.93
N THR A 218 -11.18 6.32 -23.50
CA THR A 218 -11.06 5.06 -22.76
C THR A 218 -10.07 5.19 -21.62
N LEU A 219 -8.89 5.74 -21.88
CA LEU A 219 -7.85 5.93 -20.87
C LEU A 219 -8.32 6.84 -19.73
N LEU A 220 -8.92 7.99 -20.06
CA LEU A 220 -9.50 8.90 -19.07
C LEU A 220 -10.59 8.23 -18.23
N THR A 221 -11.45 7.41 -18.84
CA THR A 221 -12.50 6.70 -18.11
C THR A 221 -11.91 5.70 -17.10
N ILE A 222 -10.89 4.93 -17.51
CA ILE A 222 -10.18 3.99 -16.63
C ILE A 222 -9.50 4.75 -15.49
N THR A 223 -8.78 5.83 -15.80
CA THR A 223 -8.13 6.67 -14.79
C THR A 223 -9.15 7.21 -13.78
N LEU A 224 -10.28 7.73 -14.25
CA LEU A 224 -11.33 8.28 -13.38
C LEU A 224 -11.94 7.22 -12.47
N LEU A 225 -12.15 6.01 -12.99
CA LEU A 225 -12.66 4.88 -12.20
C LEU A 225 -11.65 4.44 -11.12
N TYR A 226 -10.35 4.41 -11.46
CA TYR A 226 -9.29 4.12 -10.50
C TYR A 226 -9.28 5.14 -9.36
N PHE A 227 -9.28 6.44 -9.67
CA PHE A 227 -9.32 7.50 -8.66
C PHE A 227 -10.58 7.42 -7.79
N TYR A 228 -11.75 7.17 -8.40
CA TYR A 228 -12.99 6.98 -7.67
C TYR A 228 -12.90 5.81 -6.69
N THR A 229 -12.38 4.66 -7.14
CA THR A 229 -12.26 3.46 -6.30
C THR A 229 -11.37 3.74 -5.10
N THR A 230 -10.18 4.31 -5.33
CA THR A 230 -9.24 4.67 -4.25
C THR A 230 -9.85 5.66 -3.27
N LEU A 231 -10.54 6.69 -3.77
CA LEU A 231 -11.14 7.74 -2.94
C LEU A 231 -12.32 7.21 -2.12
N VAL A 232 -13.19 6.39 -2.72
CA VAL A 232 -14.31 5.75 -2.01
C VAL A 232 -13.79 4.80 -0.94
N LEU A 233 -12.83 3.93 -1.25
CA LEU A 233 -12.23 3.02 -0.26
C LEU A 233 -11.56 3.79 0.89
N SER A 234 -10.96 4.95 0.62
CA SER A 234 -10.39 5.81 1.67
C SER A 234 -11.44 6.37 2.65
N PHE A 235 -12.71 6.45 2.26
CA PHE A 235 -13.79 6.92 3.13
C PHE A 235 -14.36 5.82 4.02
N PHE A 236 -14.06 4.54 3.75
CA PHE A 236 -14.48 3.42 4.56
C PHE A 236 -13.35 3.00 5.51
N PRO A 237 -13.36 3.42 6.79
CA PRO A 237 -12.33 3.01 7.75
C PRO A 237 -12.25 1.49 7.92
N TRP A 238 -13.35 0.76 7.66
CA TRP A 238 -13.37 -0.71 7.77
C TRP A 238 -12.42 -1.41 6.78
N THR A 239 -12.10 -0.81 5.62
CA THR A 239 -11.24 -1.47 4.62
C THR A 239 -9.76 -1.46 5.01
N LYS A 240 -9.34 -0.53 5.89
CA LYS A 240 -7.97 -0.53 6.43
C LYS A 240 -7.73 -1.73 7.37
N GLN A 241 -8.70 -2.07 8.23
CA GLN A 241 -8.57 -3.16 9.21
C GLN A 241 -8.78 -4.56 8.63
N ALA A 242 -9.67 -4.71 7.64
CA ALA A 242 -9.91 -6.03 7.01
C ALA A 242 -8.63 -6.60 6.38
N GLY A 243 -7.76 -5.75 5.81
CA GLY A 243 -6.49 -6.16 5.22
C GLY A 243 -5.50 -6.73 6.26
N VAL A 244 -5.38 -6.07 7.42
CA VAL A 244 -4.42 -6.48 8.48
C VAL A 244 -4.84 -7.80 9.14
N ILE A 245 -6.13 -7.94 9.48
CA ILE A 245 -6.64 -9.16 10.11
C ILE A 245 -6.50 -10.35 9.14
N MET A 246 -6.86 -10.17 7.86
CA MET A 246 -6.74 -11.25 6.87
C MET A 246 -5.27 -11.62 6.59
N LEU A 247 -4.36 -10.64 6.50
CA LEU A 247 -2.93 -10.92 6.36
C LEU A 247 -2.39 -11.70 7.57
N GLY A 248 -2.75 -11.32 8.79
CA GLY A 248 -2.36 -12.05 10.00
C GLY A 248 -2.81 -13.52 9.98
N TYR A 249 -4.05 -13.79 9.55
CA TYR A 249 -4.52 -15.17 9.38
C TYR A 249 -3.77 -15.92 8.28
N VAL A 250 -3.50 -15.30 7.14
CA VAL A 250 -2.74 -15.94 6.05
C VAL A 250 -1.31 -16.25 6.50
N LEU A 251 -0.63 -15.31 7.15
CA LEU A 251 0.74 -15.49 7.66
C LEU A 251 0.80 -16.53 8.78
N ALA A 252 -0.14 -16.52 9.73
CA ALA A 252 -0.20 -17.51 10.81
C ALA A 252 -0.42 -18.93 10.29
N ASN A 253 -1.30 -19.09 9.30
CA ASN A 253 -1.49 -20.38 8.62
C ASN A 253 -0.24 -20.79 7.83
N LEU A 254 0.43 -19.84 7.15
CA LEU A 254 1.64 -20.11 6.39
C LEU A 254 2.81 -20.55 7.30
N GLN A 255 2.95 -19.95 8.48
CA GLN A 255 3.93 -20.37 9.49
C GLN A 255 3.65 -21.79 10.00
N GLN A 256 2.39 -22.18 10.21
CA GLN A 256 2.04 -23.56 10.55
C GLN A 256 2.37 -24.53 9.42
N MET A 257 2.09 -24.16 8.16
CA MET A 257 2.45 -24.98 6.99
C MET A 257 3.98 -25.12 6.83
N TRP A 258 4.73 -24.05 7.06
CA TRP A 258 6.19 -24.05 6.99
C TRP A 258 6.82 -24.89 8.11
N GLY A 259 6.29 -24.79 9.33
CA GLY A 259 6.70 -25.64 10.46
C GLY A 259 6.44 -27.12 10.21
N ALA A 260 5.28 -27.46 9.62
CA ALA A 260 4.96 -28.83 9.22
C ALA A 260 5.87 -29.36 8.10
N PHE A 261 6.26 -28.51 7.15
CA PHE A 261 7.21 -28.86 6.09
C PHE A 261 8.60 -29.16 6.65
N ILE A 262 9.13 -28.30 7.52
CA ILE A 262 10.45 -28.50 8.17
C ILE A 262 10.43 -29.74 9.07
N ALA A 263 9.34 -30.02 9.78
CA ALA A 263 9.21 -31.22 10.61
C ALA A 263 9.21 -32.53 9.80
N TYR A 264 8.83 -32.49 8.52
CA TYR A 264 8.76 -33.67 7.65
C TYR A 264 10.10 -33.99 6.96
N VAL A 265 10.97 -32.99 6.75
CA VAL A 265 12.28 -33.16 6.10
C VAL A 265 13.21 -34.16 6.83
N PRO A 266 13.35 -34.13 8.17
CA PRO A 266 14.22 -35.06 8.90
C PRO A 266 13.77 -36.53 8.81
N ILE A 267 12.46 -36.78 8.75
CA ILE A 267 11.90 -38.13 8.71
C ILE A 267 12.19 -38.77 7.35
N ALA A 268 12.05 -38.04 6.24
CA ALA A 268 12.38 -38.55 4.92
C ALA A 268 13.88 -38.86 4.76
N PHE A 269 14.76 -38.00 5.30
CA PHE A 269 16.21 -38.19 5.18
C PHE A 269 16.75 -39.33 6.06
N SER A 270 16.25 -39.46 7.30
CA SER A 270 16.67 -40.53 8.21
C SER A 270 16.22 -41.92 7.75
N THR A 271 15.08 -42.02 7.08
CA THR A 271 14.56 -43.31 6.60
C THR A 271 15.35 -43.83 5.39
N ASN A 272 15.90 -42.94 4.54
CA ASN A 272 16.67 -43.36 3.36
C ASN A 272 18.13 -43.78 3.67
N MET A 273 18.77 -43.22 4.71
CA MET A 273 20.12 -43.65 5.08
C MET A 273 20.18 -45.04 5.74
N ARG A 274 19.06 -45.60 6.20
CA ARG A 274 19.06 -46.89 6.91
C ARG A 274 19.03 -48.12 6.00
N TYR A 275 18.69 -47.97 4.72
CA TYR A 275 18.60 -49.10 3.77
C TYR A 275 19.89 -49.37 2.98
N SER A 276 20.87 -48.47 2.99
CA SER A 276 22.10 -48.65 2.19
C SER A 276 23.20 -49.51 2.85
N TYR A 277 22.98 -50.06 4.05
CA TYR A 277 23.99 -50.82 4.81
C TYR A 277 23.70 -52.33 4.99
N ILE A 278 22.67 -52.87 4.33
CA ILE A 278 22.28 -54.31 4.43
C ILE A 278 22.33 -54.99 3.05
N GLY A 279 23.33 -54.67 2.23
CA GLY A 279 23.40 -55.14 0.84
C GLY A 279 24.79 -55.49 0.32
N ARG A 280 25.74 -55.82 1.20
CA ARG A 280 27.04 -56.37 0.77
C ARG A 280 27.54 -57.43 1.74
N LYS A 281 27.09 -58.67 1.53
CA LYS A 281 27.84 -59.90 1.78
C LYS A 281 27.61 -60.84 0.60
#